data_AF-A0A5R9P192-F1
#
_entry.id   AF-A0A5R9P192-F1
#
_cell.length_a   1.000
_cell.length_b   1.000
_cell.length_c   1.000
_cell.angle_alpha   90.00
_cell.angle_beta   90.00
_cell.angle_gamma   90.00
#
_symmetry.space_group_name_H-M   'P 1'
#
loop_
_entity.id
_entity.type
_entity.pdbx_description
1 polymer ?
#
loop_
_entity_poly.entity_id
_entity_poly.type
_entity_poly.pdbx_seq_one_letter_code
_entity_poly.pdbx_strand_id
1 'polypeptide(L)'
;MSTGVIWWTNVAYNEFFYATEIWRKSFLRHDKYLVISPDRALAEWNNNPKTASPDFKCLFLAQVFNRVMYAAFNLARRQIPAITMEKLFGGQKLADDLRVLMPEMDYPRGEAAAVMKADLSFSYFTKSLLRMPSDGDLIILRKPRLLYAQTMLNFPVPVGPFEPLTRRSMRELGAGDDRAQFIREADKPYMVELTIERMNPDLGPIYNFSSSSDKNKKKVTRNWVAHPEFLCLDTLAEVDVRSAYVGDSYKNLYDELDENIKDFLNDVMNDSLWTSGIIAETLWQCMLLKESTDRVGRAADGNEKAGTSWEGAWLRAHDKIVMFAHAKELTQLGYAVASYGPGWIMCKVPREMKADYLRDALSLGLVPAMTDFPDGLFDRKKRIPWTNDPKSIFLATLQAQRRNNAIWLLDQLSVVDDPKQRKELQKQIMEKVTKMGW
;
A
#
# COMPACT_ATOMS: atom_id res chain seq x y z
N MET A 1 -35.19 1.29 0.45
CA MET A 1 -35.07 -0.09 0.96
C MET A 1 -33.62 -0.29 1.39
N SER A 2 -33.37 -0.31 2.70
CA SER A 2 -32.12 -0.82 3.26
C SER A 2 -32.26 -2.34 3.32
N THR A 3 -31.43 -3.08 2.58
CA THR A 3 -31.48 -4.55 2.55
C THR A 3 -30.60 -5.17 3.64
N GLY A 4 -29.91 -4.37 4.46
CA GLY A 4 -28.92 -4.87 5.43
C GLY A 4 -27.69 -5.55 4.80
N VAL A 5 -27.56 -5.52 3.47
CA VAL A 5 -26.49 -6.18 2.71
C VAL A 5 -25.65 -5.12 2.00
N ILE A 6 -24.32 -5.20 2.14
CA ILE A 6 -23.37 -4.40 1.38
C ILE A 6 -22.87 -5.23 0.20
N TRP A 7 -22.92 -4.67 -1.01
CA TRP A 7 -22.47 -5.31 -2.24
C TRP A 7 -21.21 -4.67 -2.77
N TRP A 8 -20.19 -5.49 -3.02
CA TRP A 8 -19.00 -5.08 -3.76
C TRP A 8 -19.20 -5.34 -5.26
N THR A 9 -19.04 -4.29 -6.06
CA THR A 9 -19.29 -4.31 -7.49
C THR A 9 -17.99 -4.21 -8.29
N ASN A 10 -18.04 -4.59 -9.57
CA ASN A 10 -16.97 -4.36 -10.53
C ASN A 10 -17.11 -3.02 -11.27
N VAL A 11 -18.02 -2.14 -10.83
CA VAL A 11 -18.17 -0.80 -11.40
C VAL A 11 -16.94 0.02 -11.01
N ALA A 12 -16.24 0.54 -12.01
CA ALA A 12 -15.04 1.32 -11.80
C ALA A 12 -15.34 2.64 -11.07
N TYR A 13 -14.39 3.10 -10.24
CA TYR A 13 -14.54 4.28 -9.39
C TYR A 13 -15.09 5.52 -10.12
N ASN A 14 -14.58 5.81 -11.32
CA ASN A 14 -14.98 7.01 -12.05
C ASN A 14 -16.43 6.90 -12.53
N GLU A 15 -16.82 5.73 -13.00
CA GLU A 15 -18.16 5.41 -13.46
C GLU A 15 -19.15 5.44 -12.29
N PHE A 16 -18.73 4.97 -11.12
CA PHE A 16 -19.54 4.91 -9.90
C PHE A 16 -19.88 6.31 -9.34
N PHE A 17 -18.92 7.24 -9.35
CA PHE A 17 -19.09 8.58 -8.75
C PHE A 17 -19.40 9.70 -9.74
N TYR A 18 -18.87 9.65 -10.96
CA TYR A 18 -18.90 10.78 -11.90
C TYR A 18 -19.75 10.52 -13.14
N ALA A 19 -19.82 9.27 -13.63
CA ALA A 19 -20.61 8.96 -14.82
C ALA A 19 -22.06 8.57 -14.49
N THR A 20 -22.33 8.12 -13.26
CA THR A 20 -23.64 7.61 -12.85
C THR A 20 -24.04 8.12 -11.46
N GLU A 21 -25.31 7.94 -11.08
CA GLU A 21 -25.79 8.22 -9.72
C GLU A 21 -25.74 6.99 -8.79
N ILE A 22 -24.98 5.95 -9.15
CA ILE A 22 -24.90 4.70 -8.37
C ILE A 22 -24.38 4.97 -6.96
N TRP A 23 -23.47 5.93 -6.80
CA TRP A 23 -22.94 6.35 -5.50
C TRP A 23 -24.00 6.76 -4.46
N ARG A 24 -25.21 7.14 -4.88
CA ARG A 24 -26.32 7.43 -3.95
C ARG A 24 -26.87 6.18 -3.26
N LYS A 25 -26.54 4.99 -3.75
CA LYS A 25 -26.95 3.72 -3.15
C LYS A 25 -25.93 3.34 -2.07
N SER A 26 -26.26 3.65 -0.81
CA SER A 26 -25.41 3.42 0.37
C SER A 26 -25.03 1.96 0.63
N PHE A 27 -25.66 1.00 -0.04
CA PHE A 27 -25.37 -0.42 0.07
C PHE A 27 -24.46 -0.95 -1.05
N LEU A 28 -24.09 -0.12 -2.04
CA LEU A 28 -23.19 -0.50 -3.12
C LEU A 28 -21.78 0.04 -2.85
N ARG A 29 -20.77 -0.72 -3.24
CA ARG A 29 -19.35 -0.36 -3.18
C ARG A 29 -18.71 -0.58 -4.55
N HIS A 30 -17.84 0.33 -4.97
CA HIS A 30 -17.15 0.26 -6.26
C HIS A 30 -15.96 -0.71 -6.24
N ASP A 31 -15.35 -0.95 -7.40
CA ASP A 31 -14.23 -1.88 -7.61
C ASP A 31 -13.03 -1.63 -6.68
N LYS A 32 -12.74 -0.36 -6.38
CA LYS A 32 -11.65 0.10 -5.48
C LYS A 32 -12.04 0.26 -4.00
N TYR A 33 -13.14 -0.32 -3.53
CA TYR A 33 -13.53 -0.22 -2.12
C TYR A 33 -12.53 -0.93 -1.21
N LEU A 34 -12.12 -2.14 -1.60
CA LEU A 34 -10.96 -2.81 -1.02
C LEU A 34 -9.67 -2.29 -1.67
N VAL A 35 -8.53 -2.53 -1.02
CA VAL A 35 -7.18 -2.27 -1.58
C VAL A 35 -6.84 -3.14 -2.81
N ILE A 36 -7.73 -4.07 -3.16
CA ILE A 36 -7.62 -4.99 -4.29
C ILE A 36 -8.89 -4.93 -5.13
N SER A 37 -8.76 -4.95 -6.46
CA SER A 37 -9.90 -5.04 -7.38
C SER A 37 -10.48 -6.46 -7.47
N PRO A 38 -11.73 -6.66 -7.91
CA PRO A 38 -12.32 -7.99 -8.10
C PRO A 38 -11.50 -8.92 -8.99
N ASP A 39 -11.00 -8.42 -10.13
CA ASP A 39 -10.19 -9.22 -11.07
C ASP A 39 -8.87 -9.68 -10.44
N ARG A 40 -8.23 -8.79 -9.66
CA ARG A 40 -7.00 -9.13 -8.96
C ARG A 40 -7.24 -10.09 -7.81
N ALA A 41 -8.38 -9.99 -7.11
CA ALA A 41 -8.75 -10.97 -6.09
C ALA A 41 -8.93 -12.37 -6.72
N LEU A 42 -9.60 -12.48 -7.87
CA LEU A 42 -9.68 -13.74 -8.62
C LEU A 42 -8.29 -14.28 -8.97
N ALA A 43 -7.43 -13.44 -9.54
CA ALA A 43 -6.07 -13.81 -9.93
C ALA A 43 -5.23 -14.30 -8.74
N GLU A 44 -5.32 -13.61 -7.61
CA GLU A 44 -4.62 -13.99 -6.38
C GLU A 44 -5.10 -15.34 -5.82
N TRP A 45 -6.34 -15.75 -6.12
CA TRP A 45 -6.94 -17.05 -5.79
C TRP A 45 -6.87 -18.08 -6.93
N ASN A 46 -5.93 -17.91 -7.85
CA ASN A 46 -5.70 -18.81 -8.97
C ASN A 46 -6.88 -18.94 -9.97
N ASN A 47 -7.79 -17.97 -9.97
CA ASN A 47 -8.91 -17.91 -10.89
C ASN A 47 -8.65 -16.85 -11.96
N ASN A 48 -8.58 -17.25 -13.24
CA ASN A 48 -8.32 -16.28 -14.30
C ASN A 48 -9.56 -15.40 -14.56
N PRO A 49 -9.49 -14.08 -14.35
CA PRO A 49 -10.63 -13.18 -14.50
C PRO A 49 -11.14 -13.11 -15.94
N LYS A 50 -10.33 -13.46 -16.95
CA LYS A 50 -10.77 -13.45 -18.35
C LYS A 50 -11.59 -14.68 -18.75
N THR A 51 -11.39 -15.81 -18.07
CA THR A 51 -12.00 -17.09 -18.48
C THR A 51 -13.02 -17.63 -17.48
N ALA A 52 -13.01 -17.17 -16.23
CA ALA A 52 -14.00 -17.60 -15.23
C ALA A 52 -15.43 -17.16 -15.60
N SER A 53 -16.42 -18.02 -15.36
CA SER A 53 -17.82 -17.72 -15.65
C SER A 53 -18.37 -16.61 -14.73
N PRO A 54 -19.32 -15.78 -15.19
CA PRO A 54 -19.92 -14.72 -14.38
C PRO A 54 -20.51 -15.21 -13.05
N ASP A 55 -21.23 -16.34 -13.07
CA ASP A 55 -21.87 -16.91 -11.87
C ASP A 55 -20.83 -17.33 -10.83
N PHE A 56 -19.74 -17.97 -11.27
CA PHE A 56 -18.64 -18.33 -10.39
C PHE A 56 -17.98 -17.09 -9.79
N LYS A 57 -17.67 -16.09 -10.62
CA LYS A 57 -17.07 -14.83 -10.16
C LYS A 57 -17.91 -14.18 -9.07
N CYS A 58 -19.22 -14.05 -9.31
CA CYS A 58 -20.16 -13.45 -8.37
C CYS A 58 -20.14 -14.19 -7.03
N LEU A 59 -20.33 -15.51 -7.04
CA LEU A 59 -20.37 -16.32 -5.83
C LEU A 59 -19.04 -16.28 -5.06
N PHE A 60 -17.93 -16.46 -5.77
CA PHE A 60 -16.60 -16.48 -5.17
C PHE A 60 -16.24 -15.13 -4.55
N LEU A 61 -16.42 -14.04 -5.29
CA LEU A 61 -16.10 -12.69 -4.82
C LEU A 61 -17.02 -12.25 -3.68
N ALA A 62 -18.29 -12.67 -3.67
CA ALA A 62 -19.18 -12.45 -2.53
C ALA A 62 -18.65 -13.12 -1.26
N GLN A 63 -18.13 -14.36 -1.36
CA GLN A 63 -17.53 -15.06 -0.21
C GLN A 63 -16.24 -14.40 0.27
N VAL A 64 -15.36 -14.00 -0.67
CA VAL A 64 -14.12 -13.27 -0.36
C VAL A 64 -14.45 -11.95 0.34
N PHE A 65 -15.37 -11.17 -0.23
CA PHE A 65 -15.79 -9.89 0.34
C PHE A 65 -16.37 -10.10 1.74
N ASN A 66 -17.27 -11.06 1.91
CA ASN A 66 -17.86 -11.39 3.20
C ASN A 66 -16.79 -11.69 4.26
N ARG A 67 -15.78 -12.51 3.95
CA ARG A 67 -14.69 -12.81 4.90
C ARG A 67 -13.93 -11.56 5.32
N VAL A 68 -13.57 -10.71 4.36
CA VAL A 68 -12.86 -9.45 4.63
C VAL A 68 -13.69 -8.55 5.54
N MET A 69 -14.98 -8.37 5.23
CA MET A 69 -15.85 -7.51 6.03
C MET A 69 -16.06 -8.04 7.45
N TYR A 70 -16.28 -9.34 7.63
CA TYR A 70 -16.44 -9.95 8.96
C TYR A 70 -15.14 -9.90 9.78
N ALA A 71 -14.00 -10.22 9.18
CA ALA A 71 -12.71 -10.16 9.85
C ALA A 71 -12.35 -8.72 10.26
N ALA A 72 -12.59 -7.75 9.38
CA ALA A 72 -12.40 -6.33 9.66
C ALA A 72 -13.32 -5.82 10.78
N PHE A 73 -14.59 -6.25 10.77
CA PHE A 73 -15.54 -5.91 11.82
C PHE A 73 -15.16 -6.53 13.17
N ASN A 74 -14.74 -7.80 13.20
CA ASN A 74 -14.28 -8.45 14.43
C ASN A 74 -13.08 -7.71 15.03
N LEU A 75 -12.12 -7.32 14.20
CA LEU A 75 -10.98 -6.50 14.63
C LEU A 75 -11.45 -5.16 15.23
N ALA A 76 -12.32 -4.44 14.52
CA ALA A 76 -12.85 -3.17 14.99
C ALA A 76 -13.63 -3.29 16.30
N ARG A 77 -14.42 -4.35 16.46
CA ARG A 77 -15.23 -4.61 17.66
C ARG A 77 -14.38 -4.89 18.89
N ARG A 78 -13.18 -5.47 18.75
CA ARG A 78 -12.26 -5.67 19.88
C ARG A 78 -11.80 -4.35 20.49
N GLN A 79 -11.58 -3.35 19.65
CA GLN A 79 -11.18 -2.00 20.08
C GLN A 79 -12.40 -1.13 20.45
N ILE A 80 -13.53 -1.29 19.73
CA ILE A 80 -14.74 -0.49 19.90
C ILE A 80 -15.95 -1.43 20.08
N PRO A 81 -16.20 -1.98 21.28
CA PRO A 81 -17.21 -3.02 21.49
C PRO A 81 -18.65 -2.67 21.09
N ALA A 82 -19.00 -1.37 21.12
CA ALA A 82 -20.33 -0.87 20.78
C ALA A 82 -20.53 -0.60 19.27
N ILE A 83 -19.50 -0.82 18.44
CA ILE A 83 -19.60 -0.57 16.99
C ILE A 83 -20.47 -1.63 16.32
N THR A 84 -21.30 -1.20 15.37
CA THR A 84 -22.11 -2.08 14.53
C THR A 84 -21.57 -2.08 13.11
N MET A 85 -21.83 -3.14 12.33
CA MET A 85 -21.39 -3.20 10.93
C MET A 85 -21.89 -2.02 10.10
N GLU A 86 -23.14 -1.61 10.32
CA GLU A 86 -23.74 -0.46 9.64
C GLU A 86 -23.03 0.86 9.96
N LYS A 87 -22.58 1.02 11.22
CA LYS A 87 -21.83 2.22 11.64
C LYS A 87 -20.40 2.21 11.15
N LEU A 88 -19.77 1.03 11.11
CA LEU A 88 -18.38 0.91 10.68
C LEU A 88 -18.24 1.11 9.17
N PHE A 89 -19.08 0.45 8.37
CA PHE A 89 -18.92 0.38 6.92
C PHE A 89 -19.73 1.44 6.16
N GLY A 90 -19.52 2.72 6.49
CA GLY A 90 -20.23 3.86 5.91
C GLY A 90 -19.45 4.66 4.86
N GLY A 91 -18.15 4.44 4.77
CA GLY A 91 -17.19 5.18 3.95
C GLY A 91 -17.14 4.75 2.47
N GLN A 92 -16.35 5.50 1.70
CA GLN A 92 -16.18 5.25 0.27
C GLN A 92 -15.23 4.08 0.00
N LYS A 93 -14.28 3.82 0.90
CA LYS A 93 -13.33 2.71 0.87
C LYS A 93 -13.24 2.08 2.25
N LEU A 94 -12.80 0.83 2.31
CA LEU A 94 -12.53 0.14 3.58
C LEU A 94 -11.47 0.88 4.41
N ALA A 95 -10.52 1.58 3.77
CA ALA A 95 -9.57 2.43 4.49
C ALA A 95 -10.24 3.62 5.21
N ASP A 96 -11.30 4.19 4.65
CA ASP A 96 -12.06 5.24 5.32
C ASP A 96 -12.80 4.67 6.55
N ASP A 97 -13.31 3.45 6.45
CA ASP A 97 -14.01 2.75 7.52
C ASP A 97 -13.08 2.34 8.67
N LEU A 98 -11.92 1.76 8.34
CA LEU A 98 -10.96 1.28 9.34
C LEU A 98 -10.06 2.38 9.91
N ARG A 99 -10.14 3.61 9.40
CA ARG A 99 -9.43 4.77 9.96
C ARG A 99 -9.73 4.98 11.44
N VAL A 100 -10.91 4.59 11.93
CA VAL A 100 -11.28 4.72 13.35
C VAL A 100 -10.39 3.87 14.29
N LEU A 101 -9.70 2.86 13.74
CA LEU A 101 -8.79 1.99 14.48
C LEU A 101 -7.37 2.53 14.56
N MET A 102 -7.07 3.58 13.80
CA MET A 102 -5.73 4.13 13.65
C MET A 102 -5.56 5.42 14.46
N PRO A 103 -4.31 5.76 14.85
CA PRO A 103 -4.01 7.01 15.53
C PRO A 103 -4.47 8.24 14.75
N GLU A 104 -4.77 9.32 15.47
CA GLU A 104 -5.04 10.60 14.85
C GLU A 104 -3.77 11.20 14.24
N MET A 105 -3.95 11.90 13.12
CA MET A 105 -2.86 12.38 12.26
C MET A 105 -2.89 13.90 12.17
N ASP A 106 -1.73 14.52 12.08
CA ASP A 106 -1.63 15.98 11.98
C ASP A 106 -1.66 16.47 10.53
N TYR A 107 -2.74 17.19 10.17
CA TYR A 107 -2.95 17.70 8.83
C TYR A 107 -2.45 19.14 8.69
N PRO A 108 -1.61 19.43 7.67
CA PRO A 108 -1.17 20.79 7.39
C PRO A 108 -2.35 21.75 7.17
N ARG A 109 -2.17 23.00 7.60
CA ARG A 109 -3.13 24.10 7.47
C ARG A 109 -2.54 25.27 6.68
N GLY A 110 -3.39 26.17 6.17
CA GLY A 110 -2.96 27.38 5.48
C GLY A 110 -2.05 27.09 4.27
N GLU A 111 -0.95 27.82 4.14
CA GLU A 111 0.03 27.66 3.06
C GLU A 111 0.64 26.26 3.01
N ALA A 112 0.86 25.62 4.16
CA ALA A 112 1.38 24.25 4.22
C ALA A 112 0.39 23.23 3.63
N ALA A 113 -0.91 23.49 3.72
CA ALA A 113 -1.93 22.66 3.08
C ALA A 113 -1.90 22.76 1.55
N ALA A 114 -1.49 23.92 1.01
CA ALA A 114 -1.38 24.15 -0.43
C ALA A 114 -0.23 23.36 -1.07
N VAL A 115 0.88 23.16 -0.33
CA VAL A 115 2.00 22.34 -0.80
C VAL A 115 1.75 20.84 -0.63
N MET A 116 0.91 20.46 0.34
CA MET A 116 0.61 19.06 0.64
C MET A 116 -0.41 18.46 -0.34
N LYS A 117 -0.03 18.29 -1.61
CA LYS A 117 -0.89 17.74 -2.67
C LYS A 117 -0.20 16.61 -3.43
N ALA A 118 -1.04 15.72 -3.96
CA ALA A 118 -0.59 14.71 -4.90
C ALA A 118 0.07 15.37 -6.13
N ASP A 119 1.15 14.77 -6.59
CA ASP A 119 2.02 15.22 -7.68
C ASP A 119 2.79 16.53 -7.39
N LEU A 120 2.65 17.11 -6.19
CA LEU A 120 3.43 18.26 -5.73
C LEU A 120 4.41 17.89 -4.61
N SER A 121 3.91 17.27 -3.53
CA SER A 121 4.74 16.82 -2.40
C SER A 121 4.89 15.29 -2.32
N PHE A 122 3.92 14.54 -2.84
CA PHE A 122 3.94 13.08 -2.87
C PHE A 122 3.32 12.53 -4.15
N SER A 123 3.61 11.27 -4.46
CA SER A 123 2.95 10.54 -5.55
C SER A 123 2.24 9.31 -5.01
N TYR A 124 1.11 8.95 -5.60
CA TYR A 124 0.44 7.69 -5.28
C TYR A 124 1.17 6.48 -5.87
N PHE A 125 1.74 6.68 -7.06
CA PHE A 125 2.52 5.68 -7.79
C PHE A 125 3.64 6.39 -8.53
N THR A 126 4.78 5.71 -8.64
CA THR A 126 5.87 6.12 -9.52
C THR A 126 5.77 5.31 -10.81
N LYS A 127 5.66 5.98 -11.95
CA LYS A 127 5.76 5.35 -13.27
C LYS A 127 7.21 5.41 -13.72
N SER A 128 7.78 4.32 -14.18
CA SER A 128 9.13 4.34 -14.74
C SER A 128 9.11 4.84 -16.18
N LEU A 129 10.27 5.36 -16.64
CA LEU A 129 10.53 5.75 -18.02
C LEU A 129 11.32 4.68 -18.80
N LEU A 130 11.56 3.51 -18.21
CA LEU A 130 12.21 2.40 -18.90
C LEU A 130 11.44 1.98 -20.15
N ARG A 131 12.17 1.57 -21.19
CA ARG A 131 11.56 1.05 -22.41
C ARG A 131 10.94 -0.31 -22.13
N MET A 132 9.63 -0.39 -22.28
CA MET A 132 8.90 -1.66 -22.13
C MET A 132 9.07 -2.52 -23.39
N PRO A 133 9.25 -3.85 -23.26
CA PRO A 133 9.19 -4.77 -24.40
C PRO A 133 7.82 -4.67 -25.09
N SER A 134 7.76 -4.94 -26.40
CA SER A 134 6.49 -4.85 -27.16
C SER A 134 5.53 -5.97 -26.78
N ASP A 135 6.06 -7.18 -26.63
CA ASP A 135 5.40 -8.38 -26.16
C ASP A 135 5.68 -8.62 -24.67
N GLY A 136 4.88 -9.47 -24.05
CA GLY A 136 4.99 -9.80 -22.62
C GLY A 136 3.77 -9.45 -21.78
N ASP A 137 3.70 -10.09 -20.63
CA ASP A 137 2.62 -9.93 -19.66
C ASP A 137 2.99 -8.84 -18.65
N LEU A 138 2.01 -8.05 -18.20
CA LEU A 138 2.16 -7.17 -17.04
C LEU A 138 1.93 -8.01 -15.78
N ILE A 139 2.98 -8.17 -14.97
CA ILE A 139 2.93 -8.96 -13.74
C ILE A 139 3.19 -8.04 -12.54
N ILE A 140 2.25 -8.06 -11.60
CA ILE A 140 2.37 -7.33 -10.32
C ILE A 140 2.98 -8.25 -9.28
N LEU A 141 4.09 -7.83 -8.69
CA LEU A 141 4.73 -8.42 -7.53
C LEU A 141 4.45 -7.58 -6.28
N ARG A 142 4.12 -8.23 -5.17
CA ARG A 142 3.77 -7.55 -3.92
C ARG A 142 4.68 -7.97 -2.78
N LYS A 143 4.96 -7.07 -1.85
CA LYS A 143 5.48 -7.49 -0.55
C LYS A 143 4.40 -8.27 0.21
N PRO A 144 4.77 -9.27 1.04
CA PRO A 144 3.83 -9.90 1.96
C PRO A 144 3.13 -8.83 2.81
N ARG A 145 1.80 -8.78 2.75
CA ARG A 145 1.02 -7.61 3.19
C ARG A 145 1.13 -7.32 4.69
N LEU A 146 1.10 -8.35 5.54
CA LEU A 146 1.19 -8.19 6.99
C LEU A 146 2.57 -7.65 7.39
N LEU A 147 3.63 -8.31 6.92
CA LEU A 147 5.01 -7.87 7.08
C LEU A 147 5.24 -6.44 6.57
N TYR A 148 4.68 -6.11 5.40
CA TYR A 148 4.82 -4.78 4.83
C TYR A 148 4.09 -3.72 5.66
N ALA A 149 2.88 -4.01 6.13
CA ALA A 149 2.14 -3.12 7.02
C ALA A 149 2.91 -2.86 8.33
N GLN A 150 3.47 -3.91 8.94
CA GLN A 150 4.36 -3.77 10.11
C GLN A 150 5.56 -2.87 9.80
N THR A 151 6.21 -3.10 8.65
CA THR A 151 7.38 -2.29 8.23
C THR A 151 6.99 -0.82 8.08
N MET A 152 5.89 -0.54 7.37
CA MET A 152 5.43 0.83 7.15
C MET A 152 5.08 1.54 8.45
N LEU A 153 4.33 0.87 9.34
CA LEU A 153 3.90 1.46 10.61
C LEU A 153 5.06 1.65 11.61
N ASN A 154 6.17 0.93 11.45
CA ASN A 154 7.37 1.09 12.26
C ASN A 154 8.33 2.18 11.78
N PHE A 155 8.12 2.74 10.57
CA PHE A 155 8.97 3.84 10.13
C PHE A 155 8.72 5.10 10.97
N PRO A 156 9.79 5.87 11.27
CA PRO A 156 9.64 7.11 12.00
C PRO A 156 8.88 8.14 11.17
N VAL A 157 7.88 8.76 11.78
CA VAL A 157 7.06 9.82 11.19
C VAL A 157 7.28 11.12 11.97
N PRO A 158 7.04 12.29 11.37
CA PRO A 158 7.37 13.55 12.00
C PRO A 158 6.29 13.97 12.99
N VAL A 159 6.67 14.81 13.94
CA VAL A 159 5.80 15.45 14.93
C VAL A 159 5.87 16.95 14.76
N GLY A 160 4.70 17.59 14.75
CA GLY A 160 4.59 19.05 14.70
C GLY A 160 4.91 19.74 16.04
N PRO A 161 4.79 21.07 16.11
CA PRO A 161 4.33 21.96 15.04
C PRO A 161 5.35 22.04 13.89
N PHE A 162 4.87 22.35 12.69
CA PHE A 162 5.71 22.57 11.52
C PHE A 162 5.86 24.06 11.22
N GLU A 163 7.09 24.55 11.24
CA GLU A 163 7.41 25.96 11.02
C GLU A 163 8.07 26.19 9.65
N PRO A 164 7.70 27.25 8.91
CA PRO A 164 8.31 27.56 7.64
C PRO A 164 9.75 28.04 7.84
N LEU A 165 10.68 27.46 7.07
CA LEU A 165 12.09 27.81 7.06
C LEU A 165 12.48 28.28 5.66
N THR A 166 12.82 29.57 5.57
CA THR A 166 13.23 30.21 4.31
C THR A 166 14.72 30.05 4.04
N ARG A 167 15.17 30.31 2.80
CA ARG A 167 16.62 30.37 2.46
C ARG A 167 17.42 31.27 3.41
N ARG A 168 16.84 32.42 3.76
CA ARG A 168 17.47 33.39 4.64
C ARG A 168 17.62 32.81 6.06
N SER A 169 16.55 32.23 6.58
CA SER A 169 16.54 31.60 7.90
C SER A 169 17.54 30.44 7.98
N MET A 170 17.65 29.59 6.94
CA MET A 170 18.66 28.54 6.87
C MET A 170 20.09 29.09 6.95
N ARG A 171 20.38 30.19 6.23
CA ARG A 171 21.70 30.84 6.29
C ARG A 171 22.02 31.40 7.67
N GLU A 172 21.03 32.02 8.32
CA GLU A 172 21.15 32.53 9.70
C GLU A 172 21.40 31.40 10.71
N LEU A 173 20.89 30.19 10.45
CA LEU A 173 21.14 28.97 11.23
C LEU A 173 22.44 28.24 10.87
N GLY A 174 23.27 28.81 9.98
CA GLY A 174 24.58 28.25 9.65
C GLY A 174 24.61 27.23 8.52
N ALA A 175 23.54 27.12 7.71
CA ALA A 175 23.51 26.20 6.55
C ALA A 175 24.56 26.50 5.47
N GLY A 176 25.20 27.68 5.52
CA GLY A 176 26.18 28.11 4.52
C GLY A 176 25.62 28.12 3.10
N ASP A 177 26.46 27.77 2.13
CA ASP A 177 26.06 27.65 0.72
C ASP A 177 25.44 26.28 0.40
N ASP A 178 25.87 25.22 1.09
CA ASP A 178 25.35 23.85 0.94
C ASP A 178 24.19 23.56 1.91
N ARG A 179 23.01 24.04 1.52
CA ARG A 179 21.76 23.81 2.27
C ARG A 179 21.30 22.36 2.22
N ALA A 180 21.73 21.57 1.23
CA ALA A 180 21.39 20.16 1.16
C ALA A 180 22.11 19.40 2.28
N GLN A 181 23.40 19.69 2.49
CA GLN A 181 24.16 19.16 3.63
C GLN A 181 23.51 19.54 4.97
N PHE A 182 23.11 20.80 5.15
CA PHE A 182 22.43 21.24 6.38
C PHE A 182 21.19 20.41 6.72
N ILE A 183 20.33 20.13 5.74
CA ILE A 183 19.13 19.29 5.97
C ILE A 183 19.53 17.83 6.20
N ARG A 184 20.49 17.30 5.44
CA ARG A 184 20.96 15.91 5.55
C ARG A 184 21.47 15.57 6.95
N GLU A 185 22.16 16.51 7.59
CA GLU A 185 22.76 16.36 8.92
C GLU A 185 21.80 16.73 10.06
N ALA A 186 20.56 17.12 9.75
CA ALA A 186 19.63 17.57 10.77
C ALA A 186 18.88 16.43 11.46
N ASP A 187 18.76 16.51 12.79
CA ASP A 187 18.01 15.54 13.61
C ASP A 187 16.48 15.74 13.53
N LYS A 188 16.04 16.92 13.06
CA LYS A 188 14.61 17.27 12.96
C LYS A 188 13.99 16.80 11.65
N PRO A 189 12.67 16.59 11.58
CA PRO A 189 11.99 16.29 10.33
C PRO A 189 11.82 17.52 9.42
N TYR A 190 12.14 17.37 8.13
CA TYR A 190 11.96 18.42 7.13
C TYR A 190 11.02 17.98 6.00
N MET A 191 10.05 18.81 5.65
CA MET A 191 9.40 18.78 4.34
C MET A 191 10.12 19.80 3.47
N VAL A 192 10.79 19.36 2.42
CA VAL A 192 11.78 20.15 1.68
C VAL A 192 11.23 20.56 0.33
N GLU A 193 11.30 21.84 0.02
CA GLU A 193 11.17 22.33 -1.35
C GLU A 193 12.55 22.25 -2.02
N LEU A 194 12.64 21.59 -3.17
CA LEU A 194 13.89 21.41 -3.89
C LEU A 194 13.74 21.58 -5.40
N THR A 195 14.86 21.81 -6.04
CA THR A 195 15.04 21.60 -7.47
C THR A 195 16.10 20.55 -7.73
N ILE A 196 15.87 19.72 -8.74
CA ILE A 196 16.86 18.77 -9.25
C ILE A 196 17.63 19.44 -10.38
N GLU A 197 18.93 19.60 -10.22
CA GLU A 197 19.82 20.15 -11.24
C GLU A 197 20.31 19.06 -12.20
N ARG A 198 20.73 17.93 -11.63
CA ARG A 198 21.24 16.78 -12.38
C ARG A 198 20.86 15.49 -11.69
N MET A 199 20.25 14.56 -12.41
CA MET A 199 19.92 13.23 -11.89
C MET A 199 20.84 12.18 -12.48
N ASN A 200 21.19 11.16 -11.70
CA ASN A 200 21.91 9.99 -12.18
C ASN A 200 21.15 9.38 -13.40
N PRO A 201 21.78 9.26 -14.58
CA PRO A 201 21.10 8.85 -15.80
C PRO A 201 20.63 7.38 -15.79
N ASP A 202 21.27 6.51 -15.01
CA ASP A 202 20.93 5.09 -14.92
C ASP A 202 19.75 4.85 -13.97
N LEU A 203 19.65 5.66 -12.92
CA LEU A 203 18.63 5.52 -11.87
C LEU A 203 17.44 6.46 -12.09
N GLY A 204 17.64 7.59 -12.75
CA GLY A 204 16.63 8.60 -13.06
C GLY A 204 15.39 8.04 -13.76
N PRO A 205 15.52 7.20 -14.81
CA PRO A 205 14.38 6.57 -15.46
C PRO A 205 13.58 5.63 -14.56
N ILE A 206 14.21 5.03 -13.56
CA ILE A 206 13.54 4.12 -12.61
C ILE A 206 12.81 4.94 -11.54
N TYR A 207 13.52 5.87 -10.90
CA TYR A 207 13.01 6.68 -9.78
C TYR A 207 11.96 7.72 -10.20
N ASN A 208 12.15 8.28 -11.40
CA ASN A 208 11.30 9.26 -12.08
C ASN A 208 10.68 10.33 -11.15
N PHE A 209 11.50 11.29 -10.72
CA PHE A 209 11.01 12.38 -9.87
C PHE A 209 10.11 13.39 -10.61
N SER A 210 10.40 13.66 -11.89
CA SER A 210 10.00 14.89 -12.57
C SER A 210 8.86 14.74 -13.61
N SER A 211 8.24 13.57 -13.78
CA SER A 211 7.17 13.41 -14.77
C SER A 211 5.76 13.37 -14.16
N SER A 212 5.12 14.54 -14.05
CA SER A 212 3.65 14.60 -14.21
C SER A 212 3.36 14.92 -15.68
N SER A 213 3.36 13.89 -16.52
CA SER A 213 2.99 13.98 -17.93
C SER A 213 1.50 13.67 -18.09
N ASP A 214 0.64 14.45 -17.44
CA ASP A 214 -0.78 14.40 -17.76
C ASP A 214 -1.04 15.37 -18.93
N LYS A 215 -1.27 14.81 -20.13
CA LYS A 215 -1.39 15.57 -21.40
C LYS A 215 -2.50 16.64 -21.36
N ASN A 216 -3.42 16.54 -20.39
CA ASN A 216 -4.59 17.41 -20.25
C ASN A 216 -4.57 18.30 -18.99
N LYS A 217 -3.49 18.30 -18.19
CA LYS A 217 -3.35 19.20 -17.04
C LYS A 217 -2.10 20.07 -17.18
N LYS A 218 -2.18 21.30 -16.67
CA LYS A 218 -1.03 22.20 -16.51
C LYS A 218 0.08 21.40 -15.84
N LYS A 219 1.26 21.33 -16.46
CA LYS A 219 2.40 20.54 -15.98
C LYS A 219 2.78 21.00 -14.57
N VAL A 220 2.29 20.29 -13.54
CA VAL A 220 2.68 20.52 -12.15
C VAL A 220 4.07 19.91 -12.01
N THR A 221 5.05 20.76 -11.74
CA THR A 221 6.40 20.30 -11.47
C THR A 221 6.49 19.97 -10.00
N ARG A 222 6.69 18.69 -9.69
CA ARG A 222 6.90 18.23 -8.33
C ARG A 222 8.18 18.85 -7.79
N ASN A 223 8.08 19.55 -6.66
CA ASN A 223 9.20 20.25 -6.03
C ASN A 223 9.21 20.15 -4.51
N TRP A 224 8.25 19.45 -3.91
CA TRP A 224 8.24 19.18 -2.46
C TRP A 224 8.46 17.69 -2.18
N VAL A 225 9.19 17.39 -1.12
CA VAL A 225 9.43 16.01 -0.66
C VAL A 225 9.51 15.93 0.86
N ALA A 226 9.05 14.81 1.42
CA ALA A 226 9.29 14.48 2.81
C ALA A 226 10.76 14.12 3.05
N HIS A 227 11.23 14.29 4.28
CA HIS A 227 12.65 14.11 4.65
C HIS A 227 13.26 12.78 4.16
N PRO A 228 12.62 11.60 4.33
CA PRO A 228 13.20 10.34 3.89
C PRO A 228 13.44 10.32 2.37
N GLU A 229 12.51 10.91 1.61
CA GLU A 229 12.65 10.98 0.16
C GLU A 229 13.74 11.97 -0.26
N PHE A 230 13.89 13.09 0.44
CA PHE A 230 15.02 14.01 0.25
C PHE A 230 16.35 13.27 0.44
N LEU A 231 16.52 12.55 1.55
CA LEU A 231 17.74 11.79 1.83
C LEU A 231 18.04 10.77 0.72
N CYS A 232 17.01 10.10 0.19
CA CYS A 232 17.18 9.20 -0.94
C CYS A 232 17.58 9.97 -2.22
N LEU A 233 16.86 11.04 -2.56
CA LEU A 233 17.10 11.84 -3.76
C LEU A 233 18.50 12.45 -3.80
N ASP A 234 18.99 12.91 -2.67
CA ASP A 234 20.30 13.52 -2.50
C ASP A 234 21.45 12.53 -2.77
N THR A 235 21.20 11.21 -2.68
CA THR A 235 22.15 10.18 -3.17
C THR A 235 22.06 9.90 -4.68
N LEU A 236 20.98 10.35 -5.32
CA LEU A 236 20.65 10.05 -6.72
C LEU A 236 20.82 11.26 -7.65
N ALA A 237 20.90 12.47 -7.11
CA ALA A 237 20.84 13.71 -7.84
C ALA A 237 21.55 14.87 -7.12
N GLU A 238 22.01 15.85 -7.90
CA GLU A 238 22.38 17.18 -7.43
C GLU A 238 21.09 17.96 -7.14
N VAL A 239 20.90 18.35 -5.86
CA VAL A 239 19.68 18.99 -5.35
C VAL A 239 19.97 20.39 -4.80
N ASP A 240 19.15 21.38 -5.19
CA ASP A 240 19.15 22.73 -4.61
C ASP A 240 17.93 22.91 -3.71
N VAL A 241 18.16 23.11 -2.42
CA VAL A 241 17.10 23.33 -1.42
C VAL A 241 16.59 24.77 -1.50
N ARG A 242 15.29 24.95 -1.67
CA ARG A 242 14.64 26.26 -1.76
C ARG A 242 14.09 26.76 -0.45
N SER A 243 13.30 25.93 0.22
CA SER A 243 12.66 26.26 1.49
C SER A 243 12.32 24.93 2.17
N ALA A 244 11.86 24.99 3.41
CA ALA A 244 11.36 23.80 4.09
C ALA A 244 10.25 24.15 5.08
N TYR A 245 9.49 23.14 5.50
CA TYR A 245 8.80 23.15 6.78
C TYR A 245 9.53 22.21 7.73
N VAL A 246 9.79 22.66 8.96
CA VAL A 246 10.56 21.92 9.96
C VAL A 246 9.63 21.52 11.09
N GLY A 247 9.50 20.22 11.34
CA GLY A 247 8.79 19.70 12.51
C GLY A 247 9.72 19.63 13.73
N ASP A 248 9.16 19.26 14.87
CA ASP A 248 9.87 19.25 16.14
C ASP A 248 10.76 18.00 16.31
N SER A 249 10.15 16.82 16.13
CA SER A 249 10.76 15.53 16.46
C SER A 249 10.19 14.39 15.62
N TYR A 250 10.68 13.17 15.84
CA TYR A 250 10.15 11.96 15.23
C TYR A 250 9.45 11.08 16.27
N LYS A 251 8.42 10.36 15.82
CA LYS A 251 7.73 9.31 16.59
C LYS A 251 7.56 8.04 15.75
N ASN A 252 7.24 6.93 16.40
CA ASN A 252 6.89 5.67 15.72
C ASN A 252 5.38 5.44 15.84
N LEU A 253 4.68 5.36 14.71
CA LEU A 253 3.23 5.13 14.70
C LEU A 253 2.85 3.80 15.31
N TYR A 254 3.73 2.79 15.20
CA TYR A 254 3.51 1.46 15.76
C TYR A 254 3.29 1.52 17.27
N ASP A 255 4.00 2.39 17.98
CA ASP A 255 3.94 2.51 19.44
C ASP A 255 2.58 3.08 19.91
N GLU A 256 1.97 3.93 19.07
CA GLU A 256 0.66 4.54 19.31
C GLU A 256 -0.54 3.64 18.95
N LEU A 257 -0.30 2.49 18.34
CA LEU A 257 -1.37 1.57 17.99
C LEU A 257 -2.01 0.95 19.24
N ASP A 258 -3.31 0.69 19.18
CA ASP A 258 -4.00 -0.13 20.18
C ASP A 258 -3.42 -1.55 20.21
N GLU A 259 -3.40 -2.16 21.39
CA GLU A 259 -2.83 -3.51 21.58
C GLU A 259 -3.53 -4.57 20.71
N ASN A 260 -4.84 -4.44 20.44
CA ASN A 260 -5.53 -5.37 19.55
C ASN A 260 -5.00 -5.31 18.10
N ILE A 261 -4.56 -4.13 17.66
CA ILE A 261 -3.96 -3.94 16.33
C ILE A 261 -2.54 -4.49 16.32
N LYS A 262 -1.76 -4.25 17.37
CA LYS A 262 -0.41 -4.83 17.52
C LYS A 262 -0.46 -6.36 17.53
N ASP A 263 -1.38 -6.95 18.29
CA ASP A 263 -1.62 -8.40 18.34
C ASP A 263 -2.02 -8.93 16.97
N PHE A 264 -2.93 -8.25 16.26
CA PHE A 264 -3.33 -8.63 14.91
C PHE A 264 -2.15 -8.64 13.94
N LEU A 265 -1.29 -7.61 13.98
CA LEU A 265 -0.13 -7.50 13.10
C LEU A 265 0.95 -8.55 13.45
N ASN A 266 1.13 -8.88 14.73
CA ASN A 266 2.17 -9.79 15.20
C ASN A 266 1.78 -11.28 15.25
N ASP A 267 0.49 -11.60 15.12
CA ASP A 267 0.01 -12.97 15.12
C ASP A 267 0.54 -13.73 13.88
N VAL A 268 1.44 -14.69 14.12
CA VAL A 268 2.04 -15.56 13.10
C VAL A 268 0.98 -16.31 12.28
N MET A 269 -0.20 -16.55 12.86
CA MET A 269 -1.29 -17.15 12.09
C MET A 269 -1.80 -16.21 11.01
N ASN A 270 -1.88 -14.91 11.28
CA ASN A 270 -2.36 -13.91 10.32
C ASN A 270 -1.43 -13.77 9.11
N ASP A 271 -0.13 -14.06 9.25
CA ASP A 271 0.82 -14.09 8.12
C ASP A 271 0.41 -15.10 7.04
N SER A 272 -0.35 -16.13 7.44
CA SER A 272 -0.80 -17.22 6.56
C SER A 272 -2.19 -16.98 5.95
N LEU A 273 -2.87 -15.88 6.30
CA LEU A 273 -4.25 -15.62 5.90
C LEU A 273 -4.31 -14.49 4.87
N TRP A 274 -4.89 -14.80 3.71
CA TRP A 274 -5.06 -13.82 2.64
C TRP A 274 -5.92 -12.63 3.09
N THR A 275 -7.01 -12.91 3.81
CA THR A 275 -7.93 -11.90 4.36
C THR A 275 -7.23 -10.98 5.35
N SER A 276 -6.42 -11.52 6.26
CA SER A 276 -5.63 -10.71 7.20
C SER A 276 -4.64 -9.82 6.46
N GLY A 277 -4.05 -10.30 5.36
CA GLY A 277 -3.23 -9.49 4.48
C GLY A 277 -3.97 -8.28 3.90
N ILE A 278 -5.20 -8.45 3.40
CA ILE A 278 -6.01 -7.34 2.88
C ILE A 278 -6.30 -6.30 3.96
N ILE A 279 -6.64 -6.75 5.18
CA ILE A 279 -6.90 -5.85 6.31
C ILE A 279 -5.62 -5.11 6.69
N ALA A 280 -4.48 -5.80 6.80
CA ALA A 280 -3.19 -5.20 7.13
C ALA A 280 -2.77 -4.14 6.12
N GLU A 281 -2.88 -4.44 4.81
CA GLU A 281 -2.61 -3.46 3.74
C GLU A 281 -3.56 -2.26 3.85
N THR A 282 -4.80 -2.47 4.27
CA THR A 282 -5.78 -1.39 4.48
C THR A 282 -5.41 -0.51 5.69
N LEU A 283 -5.00 -1.09 6.82
CA LEU A 283 -4.69 -0.37 8.06
C LEU A 283 -3.59 0.67 7.86
N TRP A 284 -2.43 0.28 7.30
CA TRP A 284 -1.36 1.26 7.08
C TRP A 284 -1.74 2.29 6.00
N GLN A 285 -2.56 1.92 5.00
CA GLN A 285 -3.05 2.86 4.00
C GLN A 285 -4.04 3.89 4.56
N CYS A 286 -4.71 3.61 5.69
CA CYS A 286 -5.55 4.59 6.40
C CYS A 286 -4.74 5.85 6.78
N MET A 287 -3.45 5.66 7.09
CA MET A 287 -2.52 6.73 7.47
C MET A 287 -2.15 7.66 6.30
N LEU A 288 -2.50 7.30 5.08
CA LEU A 288 -2.18 8.08 3.88
C LEU A 288 -3.39 8.87 3.34
N LEU A 289 -4.53 8.75 4.00
CA LEU A 289 -5.78 9.35 3.57
C LEU A 289 -5.77 10.85 3.83
N LYS A 290 -6.49 11.61 2.98
CA LYS A 290 -6.80 13.02 3.24
C LYS A 290 -7.68 13.14 4.48
N GLU A 291 -7.69 14.32 5.09
CA GLU A 291 -8.52 14.57 6.26
C GLU A 291 -10.01 14.29 6.00
N SER A 292 -10.69 13.69 6.99
CA SER A 292 -12.12 13.35 6.87
C SER A 292 -12.96 14.62 6.71
N THR A 293 -13.88 14.62 5.74
CA THR A 293 -14.79 15.73 5.51
C THR A 293 -15.79 15.93 6.65
N ASP A 294 -16.09 14.87 7.40
CA ASP A 294 -17.10 14.90 8.46
C ASP A 294 -16.60 15.59 9.72
N ARG A 295 -15.27 15.62 9.93
CA ARG A 295 -14.64 16.28 11.10
C ARG A 295 -14.44 17.78 10.94
N VAL A 296 -14.22 18.25 9.71
CA VAL A 296 -13.79 19.65 9.43
C VAL A 296 -14.89 20.46 8.74
N GLY A 297 -16.01 19.83 8.37
CA GLY A 297 -17.02 20.43 7.53
C GLY A 297 -16.53 20.66 6.08
N ARG A 298 -17.37 21.32 5.26
CA ARG A 298 -16.93 21.84 3.96
C ARG A 298 -15.92 22.96 4.24
N ALA A 299 -14.82 23.00 3.49
CA ALA A 299 -13.92 24.16 3.60
C ALA A 299 -14.74 25.42 3.33
N ALA A 300 -14.64 26.41 4.21
CA ALA A 300 -15.07 27.76 3.88
C ALA A 300 -14.31 28.21 2.62
N ASP A 301 -14.96 28.98 1.76
CA ASP A 301 -14.37 29.47 0.52
C ASP A 301 -12.99 30.11 0.80
N GLY A 302 -11.93 29.54 0.22
CA GLY A 302 -10.54 30.01 0.36
C GLY A 302 -9.60 29.14 1.21
N ASN A 303 -10.09 28.19 2.01
CA ASN A 303 -9.22 27.30 2.79
C ASN A 303 -8.85 26.03 2.02
N GLU A 304 -7.59 25.93 1.59
CA GLU A 304 -7.08 24.71 0.96
C GLU A 304 -7.01 23.53 1.93
N LYS A 305 -7.51 22.36 1.51
CA LYS A 305 -7.38 21.10 2.27
C LYS A 305 -6.15 20.32 1.83
N ALA A 306 -5.35 19.86 2.79
CA ALA A 306 -4.22 18.98 2.50
C ALA A 306 -4.70 17.64 1.89
N GLY A 307 -3.92 17.11 0.96
CA GLY A 307 -4.15 15.81 0.32
C GLY A 307 -3.77 14.61 1.19
N THR A 308 -2.99 14.83 2.25
CA THR A 308 -2.56 13.85 3.25
C THR A 308 -2.07 14.59 4.52
N SER A 309 -1.86 13.88 5.63
CA SER A 309 -1.21 14.42 6.82
C SER A 309 0.31 14.52 6.65
N TRP A 310 1.02 15.16 7.59
CA TRP A 310 2.48 15.16 7.61
C TRP A 310 3.05 13.74 7.65
N GLU A 311 2.58 12.91 8.57
CA GLU A 311 3.00 11.52 8.73
C GLU A 311 2.68 10.68 7.48
N GLY A 312 1.51 10.89 6.87
CA GLY A 312 1.16 10.22 5.63
C GLY A 312 2.11 10.54 4.47
N ALA A 313 2.68 11.75 4.42
CA ALA A 313 3.69 12.09 3.42
C ALA A 313 5.02 11.35 3.67
N TRP A 314 5.43 11.16 4.93
CA TRP A 314 6.60 10.35 5.29
C TRP A 314 6.40 8.88 4.95
N LEU A 315 5.24 8.31 5.26
CA LEU A 315 4.93 6.93 4.91
C LEU A 315 4.95 6.70 3.40
N ARG A 316 4.44 7.65 2.60
CA ARG A 316 4.54 7.61 1.13
C ARG A 316 5.99 7.67 0.64
N ALA A 317 6.82 8.51 1.26
CA ALA A 317 8.24 8.57 0.97
C ALA A 317 8.93 7.24 1.26
N HIS A 318 8.68 6.65 2.43
CA HIS A 318 9.22 5.33 2.79
C HIS A 318 8.76 4.23 1.83
N ASP A 319 7.46 4.15 1.52
CA ASP A 319 6.94 3.21 0.53
C ASP A 319 7.66 3.36 -0.82
N LYS A 320 7.80 4.59 -1.31
CA LYS A 320 8.50 4.89 -2.55
C LYS A 320 9.95 4.41 -2.51
N ILE A 321 10.68 4.66 -1.43
CA ILE A 321 12.10 4.28 -1.28
C ILE A 321 12.25 2.76 -1.25
N VAL A 322 11.45 2.07 -0.44
CA VAL A 322 11.51 0.60 -0.33
C VAL A 322 11.14 -0.05 -1.66
N MET A 323 10.10 0.44 -2.34
CA MET A 323 9.70 -0.09 -3.64
C MET A 323 10.69 0.28 -4.75
N PHE A 324 11.33 1.46 -4.68
CA PHE A 324 12.39 1.84 -5.59
C PHE A 324 13.61 0.91 -5.47
N ALA A 325 14.02 0.52 -4.26
CA ALA A 325 15.12 -0.41 -4.06
C ALA A 325 14.85 -1.74 -4.79
N HIS A 326 13.66 -2.32 -4.60
CA HIS A 326 13.26 -3.53 -5.32
C HIS A 326 13.13 -3.32 -6.84
N ALA A 327 12.62 -2.17 -7.29
CA ALA A 327 12.54 -1.84 -8.71
C ALA A 327 13.93 -1.73 -9.35
N LYS A 328 14.90 -1.17 -8.63
CA LYS A 328 16.30 -1.09 -9.05
C LYS A 328 16.91 -2.48 -9.20
N GLU A 329 16.75 -3.36 -8.22
CA GLU A 329 17.25 -4.75 -8.28
C GLU A 329 16.63 -5.51 -9.47
N LEU A 330 15.32 -5.42 -9.67
CA LEU A 330 14.65 -6.05 -10.82
C LEU A 330 15.15 -5.49 -12.16
N THR A 331 15.44 -4.20 -12.23
CA THR A 331 16.01 -3.58 -13.44
C THR A 331 17.42 -4.08 -13.70
N GLN A 332 18.25 -4.25 -12.67
CA GLN A 332 19.60 -4.81 -12.77
C GLN A 332 19.59 -6.27 -13.24
N LEU A 333 18.55 -7.03 -12.90
CA LEU A 333 18.30 -8.38 -13.42
C LEU A 333 17.73 -8.40 -14.86
N GLY A 334 17.56 -7.23 -15.48
CA GLY A 334 17.12 -7.10 -16.88
C GLY A 334 15.61 -6.99 -17.07
N TYR A 335 14.82 -6.81 -16.00
CA TYR A 335 13.37 -6.69 -16.10
C TYR A 335 12.92 -5.23 -16.30
N ALA A 336 11.94 -5.03 -17.17
CA ALA A 336 11.38 -3.71 -17.44
C ALA A 336 10.30 -3.36 -16.40
N VAL A 337 10.67 -2.57 -15.39
CA VAL A 337 9.73 -2.04 -14.39
C VAL A 337 8.84 -0.98 -15.02
N ALA A 338 7.53 -1.17 -14.98
CA ALA A 338 6.55 -0.20 -15.52
C ALA A 338 6.14 0.85 -14.47
N SER A 339 5.86 0.40 -13.25
CA SER A 339 5.50 1.29 -12.14
C SER A 339 5.60 0.60 -10.79
N TYR A 340 5.70 1.37 -9.72
CA TYR A 340 5.65 0.87 -8.36
C TYR A 340 5.00 1.89 -7.40
N GLY A 341 4.56 1.41 -6.26
CA GLY A 341 3.86 2.19 -5.23
C GLY A 341 3.28 1.25 -4.18
N PRO A 342 2.24 1.64 -3.42
CA PRO A 342 1.81 1.03 -2.16
C PRO A 342 2.03 -0.49 -2.01
N GLY A 343 3.25 -0.89 -1.61
CA GLY A 343 3.67 -2.28 -1.39
C GLY A 343 3.75 -3.19 -2.61
N TRP A 344 3.78 -2.67 -3.84
CA TRP A 344 3.87 -3.47 -5.05
C TRP A 344 4.63 -2.82 -6.22
N ILE A 345 5.11 -3.68 -7.12
CA ILE A 345 5.84 -3.35 -8.34
C ILE A 345 5.18 -4.07 -9.52
N MET A 346 5.03 -3.38 -10.65
CA MET A 346 4.55 -3.96 -11.89
C MET A 346 5.67 -3.93 -12.91
N CYS A 347 5.99 -5.09 -13.49
CA CYS A 347 6.94 -5.22 -14.59
C CYS A 347 6.24 -5.77 -15.82
N LYS A 348 6.72 -5.39 -17.00
CA LYS A 348 6.35 -6.06 -18.25
C LYS A 348 7.40 -7.12 -18.57
N VAL A 349 6.96 -8.37 -18.66
CA VAL A 349 7.85 -9.53 -18.71
C VAL A 349 7.56 -10.36 -19.95
N PRO A 350 8.55 -10.53 -20.86
CA PRO A 350 8.44 -11.46 -21.99
C PRO A 350 8.14 -12.89 -21.53
N ARG A 351 7.46 -13.67 -22.36
CA ARG A 351 6.96 -15.00 -21.95
C ARG A 351 8.09 -15.97 -21.60
N GLU A 352 9.19 -15.87 -22.34
CA GLU A 352 10.41 -16.65 -22.19
C GLU A 352 11.14 -16.37 -20.87
N MET A 353 11.07 -15.13 -20.36
CA MET A 353 11.70 -14.74 -19.09
C MET A 353 10.82 -14.98 -17.87
N LYS A 354 9.54 -15.35 -18.06
CA LYS A 354 8.54 -15.41 -17.00
C LYS A 354 8.94 -16.36 -15.87
N ALA A 355 9.50 -17.53 -16.18
CA ALA A 355 9.89 -18.50 -15.15
C ALA A 355 11.01 -17.98 -14.25
N ASP A 356 12.04 -17.35 -14.83
CA ASP A 356 13.17 -16.81 -14.09
C ASP A 356 12.78 -15.54 -13.32
N TYR A 357 11.98 -14.67 -13.94
CA TYR A 357 11.40 -13.51 -13.28
C TYR A 357 10.66 -13.87 -11.99
N LEU A 358 9.86 -14.94 -12.01
CA LEU A 358 9.12 -15.37 -10.82
C LEU A 358 10.03 -15.97 -9.73
N ARG A 359 11.15 -16.60 -10.11
CA ARG A 359 12.14 -17.09 -9.14
C ARG A 359 12.89 -15.93 -8.50
N ASP A 360 13.29 -14.94 -9.29
CA ASP A 360 13.96 -13.73 -8.83
C ASP A 360 13.03 -12.88 -7.96
N ALA A 361 11.77 -12.75 -8.34
CA ALA A 361 10.78 -12.06 -7.51
C ALA A 361 10.68 -12.68 -6.11
N LEU A 362 10.57 -14.01 -6.03
CA LEU A 362 10.48 -14.70 -4.75
C LEU A 362 11.80 -14.61 -3.95
N SER A 363 12.96 -14.65 -4.62
CA SER A 363 14.27 -14.46 -3.96
C SER A 363 14.44 -13.06 -3.36
N LEU A 364 13.77 -12.05 -3.95
CA LEU A 364 13.65 -10.68 -3.43
C LEU A 364 12.51 -10.50 -2.41
N GLY A 365 11.73 -11.56 -2.14
CA GLY A 365 10.65 -11.55 -1.15
C GLY A 365 9.41 -10.84 -1.66
N LEU A 366 9.20 -10.89 -2.97
CA LEU A 366 8.04 -10.35 -3.67
C LEU A 366 7.20 -11.49 -4.22
N VAL A 367 5.89 -11.38 -4.07
CA VAL A 367 4.93 -12.44 -4.41
C VAL A 367 4.01 -11.98 -5.55
N PRO A 368 3.93 -12.70 -6.67
CA PRO A 368 2.96 -12.44 -7.73
C PRO A 368 1.56 -12.99 -7.38
N ALA A 369 0.58 -12.87 -8.28
CA ALA A 369 -0.68 -13.61 -8.10
C ALA A 369 -0.50 -15.10 -8.39
N MET A 370 -1.34 -15.96 -7.81
CA MET A 370 -1.30 -17.40 -8.07
C MET A 370 -1.47 -17.76 -9.56
N THR A 371 -2.28 -17.00 -10.31
CA THR A 371 -2.44 -17.19 -11.77
C THR A 371 -1.20 -16.87 -12.58
N ASP A 372 -0.25 -16.11 -12.03
CA ASP A 372 0.95 -15.71 -12.74
C ASP A 372 1.97 -16.86 -12.78
N PHE A 373 1.90 -17.81 -11.84
CA PHE A 373 2.77 -18.99 -11.81
C PHE A 373 2.39 -20.01 -12.89
N PRO A 374 3.33 -20.39 -13.79
CA PRO A 374 3.17 -21.53 -14.68
C PRO A 374 2.94 -22.83 -13.91
N ASP A 375 2.17 -23.74 -14.49
CA ASP A 375 1.99 -25.08 -13.94
C ASP A 375 3.32 -25.82 -13.79
N GLY A 376 3.54 -26.38 -12.60
CA GLY A 376 4.73 -27.16 -12.29
C GLY A 376 6.03 -26.35 -12.14
N LEU A 377 5.98 -25.00 -12.15
CA LEU A 377 7.19 -24.18 -11.97
C LEU A 377 7.93 -24.50 -10.65
N PHE A 378 7.16 -24.73 -9.59
CA PHE A 378 7.68 -25.14 -8.29
C PHE A 378 7.14 -26.50 -7.90
N ASP A 379 8.07 -27.43 -7.62
CA ASP A 379 7.74 -28.73 -7.05
C ASP A 379 7.14 -28.54 -5.66
N ARG A 380 6.02 -29.24 -5.43
CA ARG A 380 5.28 -29.31 -4.17
C ARG A 380 6.14 -29.73 -2.98
N LYS A 381 7.23 -30.48 -3.22
CA LYS A 381 8.14 -30.99 -2.18
C LYS A 381 9.40 -30.13 -2.00
N LYS A 382 9.64 -29.16 -2.87
CA LYS A 382 10.84 -28.33 -2.82
C LYS A 382 10.54 -26.98 -2.22
N ARG A 383 11.51 -26.46 -1.48
CA ARG A 383 11.48 -25.09 -0.97
C ARG A 383 11.59 -24.13 -2.15
N ILE A 384 10.77 -23.09 -2.15
CA ILE A 384 10.89 -21.99 -3.11
C ILE A 384 12.14 -21.15 -2.80
N PRO A 385 12.74 -20.48 -3.81
CA PRO A 385 13.67 -19.40 -3.52
C PRO A 385 12.90 -18.34 -2.72
N TRP A 386 13.38 -18.00 -1.54
CA TRP A 386 12.78 -16.98 -0.69
C TRP A 386 13.87 -16.22 0.02
N THR A 387 13.62 -14.95 0.32
CA THR A 387 14.48 -14.20 1.26
C THR A 387 14.61 -14.94 2.58
N ASN A 388 15.55 -14.53 3.43
CA ASN A 388 15.66 -15.09 4.77
C ASN A 388 14.57 -14.59 5.76
N ASP A 389 13.39 -14.13 5.29
CA ASP A 389 12.25 -13.82 6.17
C ASP A 389 11.40 -15.07 6.46
N PRO A 390 11.40 -15.59 7.70
CA PRO A 390 10.70 -16.81 8.05
C PRO A 390 9.18 -16.62 8.23
N LYS A 391 8.69 -15.38 8.45
CA LYS A 391 7.26 -15.14 8.74
C LYS A 391 6.38 -15.36 7.53
N SER A 392 6.79 -14.82 6.39
CA SER A 392 5.96 -14.79 5.19
C SER A 392 6.20 -15.94 4.20
N ILE A 393 7.23 -16.76 4.42
CA ILE A 393 7.60 -17.86 3.50
C ILE A 393 6.49 -18.90 3.35
N PHE A 394 5.72 -19.15 4.40
CA PHE A 394 4.69 -20.19 4.38
C PHE A 394 3.60 -19.87 3.35
N LEU A 395 2.97 -18.69 3.44
CA LEU A 395 1.96 -18.27 2.48
C LEU A 395 2.53 -18.14 1.07
N ALA A 396 3.73 -17.58 0.94
CA ALA A 396 4.40 -17.46 -0.36
C ALA A 396 4.63 -18.82 -1.03
N THR A 397 5.02 -19.83 -0.24
CA THR A 397 5.18 -21.22 -0.72
C THR A 397 3.87 -21.78 -1.22
N LEU A 398 2.78 -21.61 -0.46
CA LEU A 398 1.47 -22.07 -0.89
C LEU A 398 1.02 -21.38 -2.18
N GLN A 399 1.22 -20.07 -2.30
CA GLN A 399 0.86 -19.31 -3.50
C GLN A 399 1.67 -19.75 -4.73
N ALA A 400 2.99 -19.88 -4.58
CA ALA A 400 3.91 -20.33 -5.64
C ALA A 400 3.61 -21.75 -6.13
N GLN A 401 3.20 -22.63 -5.23
CA GLN A 401 2.80 -24.00 -5.54
C GLN A 401 1.32 -24.13 -5.94
N ARG A 402 0.60 -23.01 -6.13
CA ARG A 402 -0.83 -22.94 -6.50
C ARG A 402 -1.74 -23.79 -5.60
N ARG A 403 -1.46 -23.76 -4.30
CA ARG A 403 -2.09 -24.55 -3.24
C ARG A 403 -3.42 -23.95 -2.78
N ASN A 404 -4.30 -23.64 -3.74
CA ASN A 404 -5.51 -22.85 -3.54
C ASN A 404 -6.42 -23.38 -2.42
N ASN A 405 -6.67 -24.69 -2.39
CA ASN A 405 -7.61 -25.30 -1.45
C ASN A 405 -7.16 -25.16 0.02
N ALA A 406 -5.87 -25.30 0.35
CA ALA A 406 -5.46 -25.09 1.74
C ALA A 406 -5.43 -23.62 2.11
N ILE A 407 -5.00 -22.73 1.21
CA ILE A 407 -5.08 -21.29 1.48
C ILE A 407 -6.54 -20.92 1.76
N TRP A 408 -7.49 -21.48 1.01
CA TRP A 408 -8.91 -21.22 1.17
C TRP A 408 -9.47 -21.72 2.50
N LEU A 409 -9.03 -22.91 2.93
CA LEU A 409 -9.40 -23.49 4.22
C LEU A 409 -8.79 -22.70 5.38
N LEU A 410 -7.49 -22.41 5.31
CA LEU A 410 -6.78 -21.60 6.32
C LEU A 410 -7.43 -20.24 6.48
N ASP A 411 -7.80 -19.60 5.37
CA ASP A 411 -8.41 -18.27 5.36
C ASP A 411 -9.78 -18.21 6.07
N GLN A 412 -10.44 -19.35 6.33
CA GLN A 412 -11.62 -19.42 7.21
C GLN A 412 -11.30 -19.02 8.66
N LEU A 413 -10.05 -19.14 9.09
CA LEU A 413 -9.61 -18.72 10.43
C LEU A 413 -9.68 -17.20 10.64
N SER A 414 -9.84 -16.41 9.57
CA SER A 414 -9.93 -14.95 9.66
C SER A 414 -11.25 -14.47 10.28
N VAL A 415 -12.33 -15.26 10.17
CA VAL A 415 -13.66 -14.89 10.69
C VAL A 415 -13.98 -15.51 12.06
N VAL A 416 -13.08 -16.32 12.61
CA VAL A 416 -13.25 -16.95 13.93
C VAL A 416 -12.65 -16.05 15.00
N ASP A 417 -13.51 -15.40 15.77
CA ASP A 417 -13.10 -14.43 16.80
C ASP A 417 -12.58 -15.12 18.08
N ASP A 418 -13.18 -16.24 18.48
CA ASP A 418 -12.80 -16.97 19.69
C ASP A 418 -11.45 -17.71 19.51
N PRO A 419 -10.42 -17.42 20.35
CA PRO A 419 -9.10 -18.02 20.19
C PRO A 419 -9.07 -19.54 20.36
N LYS A 420 -9.94 -20.14 21.18
CA LYS A 420 -9.97 -21.59 21.40
C LYS A 420 -10.56 -22.30 20.19
N GLN A 421 -11.69 -21.80 19.69
CA GLN A 421 -12.31 -22.30 18.45
C GLN A 421 -11.38 -22.13 17.26
N ARG A 422 -10.66 -21.01 17.18
CA ARG A 422 -9.68 -20.75 16.12
C ARG A 422 -8.55 -21.77 16.13
N LYS A 423 -7.97 -22.07 17.30
CA LYS A 423 -6.92 -23.10 17.45
C LYS A 423 -7.42 -24.50 17.10
N GLU A 424 -8.63 -24.86 17.51
CA GLU A 424 -9.23 -26.16 17.19
C GLU A 424 -9.49 -26.29 15.69
N LEU A 425 -10.09 -25.27 15.06
CA LEU A 425 -10.32 -25.25 13.62
C LEU A 425 -9.00 -25.30 12.84
N GLN A 426 -7.96 -24.60 13.31
CA GLN A 426 -6.63 -24.66 12.71
C GLN A 426 -6.10 -26.10 12.72
N LYS A 427 -6.18 -26.80 13.86
CA LYS A 427 -5.73 -28.19 13.96
C LYS A 427 -6.48 -29.08 12.96
N GLN A 428 -7.81 -28.94 12.88
CA GLN A 428 -8.64 -29.69 11.92
C GLN A 428 -8.28 -29.39 10.46
N ILE A 429 -8.00 -28.12 10.13
CA ILE A 429 -7.56 -27.73 8.78
C ILE A 429 -6.20 -28.35 8.49
N MET A 430 -5.23 -28.27 9.40
CA MET A 430 -3.89 -28.84 9.20
C MET A 430 -3.95 -30.36 9.00
N GLU A 431 -4.76 -31.08 9.77
CA GLU A 431 -4.98 -32.51 9.57
C GLU A 431 -5.58 -32.83 8.19
N LYS A 432 -6.54 -32.02 7.70
CA LYS A 432 -7.10 -32.16 6.35
C LYS A 432 -6.06 -31.89 5.27
N VAL A 433 -5.26 -30.83 5.44
CA VAL A 433 -4.22 -30.43 4.50
C VAL A 433 -3.15 -31.53 4.40
N THR A 434 -2.69 -32.08 5.52
CA THR A 434 -1.75 -33.21 5.54
C THR A 434 -2.33 -34.45 4.84
N LYS A 435 -3.61 -34.80 5.10
CA LYS A 435 -4.30 -35.91 4.42
C LYS A 435 -4.40 -35.72 2.90
N MET A 436 -4.40 -34.48 2.42
CA MET A 436 -4.36 -34.15 0.99
C MET A 436 -2.96 -34.29 0.38
N GLY A 437 -1.96 -34.79 1.13
CA GLY A 437 -0.59 -35.04 0.68
C GLY A 437 0.30 -33.80 0.71
N TRP A 438 0.31 -33.08 1.84
CA TRP A 438 1.02 -31.82 2.03
C TRP A 438 2.05 -31.94 3.14
#